data_AF-A0A0Q8WV95-F1
#
_entry.id   AF-A0A0Q8WV95-F1
#
_cell.length_a   1.000
_cell.length_b   1.000
_cell.length_c   1.000
_cell.angle_alpha   90.00
_cell.angle_beta   90.00
_cell.angle_gamma   90.00
#
_symmetry.space_group_name_H-M   'P 1'
#
loop_
_entity.id
_entity.type
_entity.pdbx_description
1 polymer ?
#
loop_
_entity_poly.entity_id
_entity_poly.type
_entity_poly.pdbx_seq_one_letter_code
_entity_poly.pdbx_strand_id
1 'polypeptide(L)'
;MPDTPKPADIVSLPDTPVLRDRMATIIATVCRCEPGPLLDGQAFSAVITQFDSLAILEILLEVETEFHIQTDDMLPLDHATGAQEITSVFPKDLSELIAYMRVVAARVAARQEAGEDTLQALRQARRTAASDAAAAPDAGMPSGAGRAP
;
A
#
# COMPACT_ATOMS: atom_id res chain seq x y z
N MET A 1 23.20 11.72 3.25
CA MET A 1 22.31 12.04 2.11
C MET A 1 20.94 11.50 2.49
N PRO A 2 19.86 12.29 2.46
CA PRO A 2 18.53 11.75 2.70
C PRO A 2 18.12 10.91 1.49
N ASP A 3 17.78 9.64 1.73
CA ASP A 3 17.19 8.74 0.75
C ASP A 3 15.96 9.39 0.12
N THR A 4 16.02 9.53 -1.20
CA THR A 4 14.87 10.01 -1.98
C THR A 4 13.88 8.85 -2.07
N PRO A 5 12.60 9.02 -1.69
CA PRO A 5 11.62 7.96 -1.84
C PRO A 5 11.52 7.60 -3.33
N LYS A 6 11.93 6.37 -3.67
CA LYS A 6 11.78 5.80 -5.01
C LYS A 6 10.27 5.83 -5.36
N PRO A 7 9.86 6.30 -6.55
CA PRO A 7 8.47 6.24 -6.97
C PRO A 7 8.01 4.78 -6.89
N ALA A 8 6.81 4.61 -6.32
CA ALA A 8 6.23 3.33 -5.94
C ALA A 8 6.37 2.31 -7.09
N ASP A 9 7.06 1.21 -6.82
CA ASP A 9 6.79 -0.02 -7.54
C ASP A 9 5.28 -0.27 -7.36
N ILE A 10 4.52 -0.11 -8.45
CA ILE A 10 3.10 -0.47 -8.47
C ILE A 10 3.04 -1.88 -7.90
N VAL A 11 2.31 -2.07 -6.81
CA VAL A 11 2.15 -3.38 -6.17
C VAL A 11 1.55 -4.33 -7.20
N SER A 12 2.43 -5.09 -7.86
CA SER A 12 2.06 -5.98 -8.95
C SER A 12 2.22 -7.40 -8.44
N LEU A 13 1.10 -7.96 -7.99
CA LEU A 13 1.06 -9.37 -7.65
C LEU A 13 1.21 -10.21 -8.94
N PRO A 14 1.98 -11.30 -8.89
CA PRO A 14 2.15 -12.17 -10.05
C PRO A 14 0.85 -12.88 -10.44
N ASP A 15 0.90 -13.59 -11.57
CA ASP A 15 -0.22 -14.43 -12.03
C ASP A 15 -0.62 -15.46 -10.97
N THR A 16 -1.90 -15.84 -10.97
CA THR A 16 -2.51 -16.72 -9.94
C THR A 16 -1.73 -18.00 -9.63
N PRO A 17 -1.23 -18.79 -10.61
CA PRO A 17 -0.48 -20.01 -10.27
C PRO A 17 0.83 -19.69 -9.53
N VAL A 18 1.56 -18.67 -9.99
CA VAL A 18 2.82 -18.24 -9.35
C VAL A 18 2.56 -17.67 -7.96
N LEU A 19 1.51 -16.86 -7.81
CA LEU A 19 1.09 -16.33 -6.51
C LEU A 19 0.70 -17.45 -5.55
N ARG A 20 -0.02 -18.47 -6.03
CA ARG A 20 -0.42 -19.63 -5.24
C ARG A 20 0.80 -20.40 -4.71
N ASP A 21 1.76 -20.69 -5.58
CA ASP A 21 2.96 -21.43 -5.21
C ASP A 21 3.82 -20.65 -4.20
N ARG A 22 3.96 -19.33 -4.41
CA ARG A 22 4.69 -18.45 -3.48
C ARG A 22 4.02 -18.39 -2.12
N MET A 23 2.69 -18.22 -2.08
CA MET A 23 1.95 -18.20 -0.82
C MET A 23 2.01 -19.54 -0.09
N ALA A 24 1.89 -20.65 -0.80
CA ALA A 24 2.06 -21.98 -0.21
C ALA A 24 3.46 -22.14 0.40
N THR A 25 4.49 -21.64 -0.28
CA THR A 25 5.89 -21.69 0.19
C THR A 25 6.10 -20.85 1.45
N ILE A 26 5.56 -19.63 1.48
CA ILE A 26 5.63 -18.75 2.66
C ILE A 26 4.98 -19.44 3.86
N ILE A 27 3.73 -19.91 3.71
CA ILE A 27 2.99 -20.56 4.80
C ILE A 27 3.70 -21.83 5.26
N ALA A 28 4.16 -22.68 4.33
CA ALA A 28 4.89 -23.89 4.65
C ALA A 28 6.17 -23.60 5.45
N THR A 29 6.88 -22.53 5.11
CA THR A 29 8.13 -22.13 5.77
C THR A 29 7.87 -21.58 7.17
N VAL A 30 6.95 -20.63 7.29
CA VAL A 30 6.60 -19.98 8.57
C VAL A 30 6.00 -21.00 9.53
N CYS A 31 5.00 -21.76 9.08
CA CYS A 31 4.27 -22.70 9.92
C CYS A 31 4.89 -24.09 10.00
N ARG A 32 6.04 -24.31 9.33
CA ARG A 32 6.77 -25.59 9.29
C ARG A 32 5.87 -26.78 8.91
N CYS A 33 5.08 -26.62 7.85
CA CYS A 33 4.16 -27.64 7.35
C CYS A 33 4.46 -28.01 5.88
N GLU A 34 3.84 -29.08 5.41
CA GLU A 34 4.01 -29.53 4.03
C GLU A 34 3.20 -28.65 3.06
N PRO A 35 3.79 -28.22 1.92
CA PRO A 35 3.10 -27.35 0.97
C PRO A 35 2.04 -28.08 0.13
N GLY A 36 2.17 -29.40 -0.06
CA GLY A 36 1.24 -30.19 -0.89
C GLY A 36 -0.22 -30.05 -0.48
N PRO A 37 -0.59 -30.32 0.79
CA PRO A 37 -1.95 -30.13 1.29
C PRO A 37 -2.50 -28.70 1.11
N LEU A 38 -1.65 -27.68 1.23
CA LEU A 38 -2.04 -26.29 0.99
C LEU A 38 -2.39 -26.07 -0.49
N LEU A 39 -1.54 -26.57 -1.39
CA LEU A 39 -1.74 -26.48 -2.84
C LEU A 39 -2.98 -27.25 -3.30
N ASP A 40 -3.34 -28.32 -2.62
CA ASP A 40 -4.59 -29.07 -2.82
C ASP A 40 -5.84 -28.32 -2.34
N GLY A 41 -5.67 -27.15 -1.71
CA GLY A 41 -6.77 -26.32 -1.22
C GLY A 41 -7.35 -26.78 0.10
N GLN A 42 -6.60 -27.53 0.91
CA GLN A 42 -7.02 -27.83 2.28
C GLN A 42 -6.99 -26.57 3.14
N ALA A 43 -7.90 -26.53 4.13
CA ALA A 43 -7.96 -25.45 5.08
C ALA A 43 -6.69 -25.37 5.93
N PHE A 44 -6.24 -24.16 6.24
CA PHE A 44 -5.04 -23.91 7.04
C PHE A 44 -5.09 -24.59 8.41
N SER A 45 -6.25 -24.55 9.08
CA SER A 45 -6.46 -25.20 10.38
C SER A 45 -6.36 -26.73 10.35
N ALA A 46 -6.48 -27.36 9.17
CA ALA A 46 -6.32 -28.80 9.01
C ALA A 46 -4.86 -29.20 8.74
N VAL A 47 -4.07 -28.30 8.14
CA VAL A 47 -2.68 -28.55 7.72
C VAL A 47 -1.68 -28.05 8.76
N ILE A 48 -2.00 -26.96 9.46
CA ILE A 48 -1.11 -26.24 10.36
C ILE A 48 -1.49 -26.57 11.80
N THR A 49 -0.55 -27.11 12.57
CA THR A 49 -0.78 -27.53 13.96
C THR A 49 -1.03 -26.35 14.92
N GLN A 50 -0.36 -25.22 14.69
CA GLN A 50 -0.49 -24.01 15.51
C GLN A 50 -0.83 -22.82 14.61
N PHE A 51 -2.11 -22.71 14.28
CA PHE A 51 -2.62 -21.61 13.47
C PHE A 51 -3.21 -20.51 14.37
N ASP A 52 -2.32 -19.69 14.93
CA ASP A 52 -2.65 -18.62 15.87
C ASP A 52 -2.33 -17.23 15.30
N SER A 53 -2.56 -16.18 16.11
CA SER A 53 -2.34 -14.80 15.69
C SER A 53 -0.87 -14.48 15.42
N LEU A 54 0.07 -15.15 16.10
CA LEU A 54 1.50 -14.92 15.88
C LEU A 54 1.93 -15.52 14.54
N ALA A 55 1.51 -16.76 14.25
CA ALA A 55 1.76 -17.39 12.96
C ALA A 55 1.19 -16.56 11.80
N ILE A 56 -0.01 -16.00 11.98
CA ILE A 56 -0.62 -15.11 10.99
C ILE A 56 0.21 -13.83 10.79
N LEU A 57 0.66 -13.19 11.87
CA LEU A 57 1.51 -11.99 11.76
C LEU A 57 2.83 -12.29 11.05
N GLU A 58 3.47 -13.42 11.35
CA GLU A 58 4.70 -13.84 10.66
C GLU A 58 4.45 -14.09 9.16
N ILE A 59 3.33 -14.72 8.79
CA ILE A 59 2.94 -14.87 7.39
C ILE A 59 2.81 -13.49 6.72
N LEU A 60 2.14 -12.53 7.37
CA LEU A 60 1.98 -11.18 6.80
C LEU A 60 3.32 -10.45 6.62
N LEU A 61 4.26 -10.60 7.56
CA LEU A 61 5.60 -10.00 7.47
C LEU A 61 6.43 -10.60 6.32
N GLU A 62 6.33 -11.91 6.09
CA GLU A 62 6.98 -12.56 4.95
C GLU A 62 6.33 -12.14 3.63
N VAL A 63 5.00 -11.96 3.60
CA VAL A 63 4.29 -11.42 2.43
C VAL A 63 4.72 -9.96 2.14
N GLU A 64 4.93 -9.15 3.18
CA GLU A 64 5.49 -7.80 3.02
C GLU A 64 6.88 -7.84 2.39
N THR A 65 7.73 -8.75 2.86
CA THR A 65 9.09 -8.92 2.33
C THR A 65 9.07 -9.37 0.87
N GLU A 66 8.19 -10.31 0.52
CA GLU A 66 8.10 -10.91 -0.81
C GLU A 66 7.44 -10.00 -1.85
N PHE A 67 6.38 -9.27 -1.47
CA PHE A 67 5.52 -8.53 -2.41
C PHE A 67 5.52 -7.02 -2.18
N HIS A 68 6.26 -6.52 -1.19
CA HIS A 68 6.34 -5.09 -0.84
C HIS A 68 4.98 -4.44 -0.51
N ILE A 69 4.08 -5.22 0.06
CA ILE A 69 2.79 -4.75 0.60
C ILE A 69 2.95 -4.59 2.09
N GLN A 70 2.73 -3.38 2.62
CA GLN A 70 2.86 -3.13 4.06
C GLN A 70 1.90 -4.00 4.86
N THR A 71 2.36 -4.55 5.99
CA THR A 71 1.53 -5.36 6.88
C THR A 71 0.26 -4.63 7.32
N ASP A 72 0.34 -3.33 7.59
CA ASP A 72 -0.82 -2.49 7.94
C ASP A 72 -1.88 -2.44 6.81
N ASP A 73 -1.45 -2.53 5.55
CA ASP A 73 -2.37 -2.62 4.41
C ASP A 73 -3.03 -4.00 4.28
N MET A 74 -2.52 -5.03 4.96
CA MET A 74 -3.07 -6.38 5.00
C MET A 74 -3.87 -6.66 6.28
N LEU A 75 -3.98 -5.69 7.18
CA LEU A 75 -4.85 -5.80 8.33
C LEU A 75 -6.30 -5.40 7.95
N PRO A 76 -7.31 -5.99 8.61
CA PRO A 76 -8.69 -5.56 8.48
C PRO A 76 -8.83 -4.09 8.88
N LEU A 77 -9.46 -3.27 8.03
CA LEU A 77 -9.67 -1.84 8.30
C LEU A 77 -10.89 -1.57 9.20
N ASP A 78 -11.76 -2.56 9.37
CA ASP A 78 -13.05 -2.36 10.03
C ASP A 78 -12.93 -2.55 11.54
N HIS A 79 -12.57 -1.46 12.23
CA HIS A 79 -12.59 -1.39 13.69
C HIS A 79 -14.01 -1.22 14.27
N ALA A 80 -15.06 -1.10 13.43
CA ALA A 80 -16.42 -0.83 13.91
C ALA A 80 -17.05 -2.03 14.65
N THR A 81 -16.43 -3.21 14.56
CA THR A 81 -16.90 -4.46 15.20
C THR A 81 -15.94 -4.96 16.28
N GLY A 82 -15.40 -4.05 17.10
CA GLY A 82 -14.56 -4.41 18.25
C GLY A 82 -13.21 -5.04 17.88
N ALA A 83 -12.48 -5.50 18.88
CA ALA A 83 -11.21 -6.23 18.71
C ALA A 83 -11.49 -7.63 18.13
N GLN A 84 -11.81 -7.71 16.84
CA GLN A 84 -11.83 -9.00 16.13
C GLN A 84 -10.41 -9.57 16.13
N GLU A 85 -10.27 -10.79 16.64
CA GLU A 85 -9.00 -11.50 16.60
C GLU A 85 -8.62 -11.76 15.14
N ILE A 86 -7.38 -11.48 14.77
CA ILE A 86 -6.88 -11.65 13.40
C ILE A 86 -7.11 -13.06 12.86
N THR A 87 -7.09 -14.07 13.74
CA THR A 87 -7.40 -15.48 13.47
C THR A 87 -8.83 -15.70 12.95
N SER A 88 -9.78 -14.84 13.30
CA SER A 88 -11.19 -14.97 12.91
C SER A 88 -11.51 -14.41 11.52
N VAL A 89 -10.65 -13.54 11.02
CA VAL A 89 -10.82 -12.79 9.78
C VAL A 89 -9.78 -13.15 8.72
N PHE A 90 -8.71 -13.82 9.13
CA PHE A 90 -7.70 -14.31 8.20
C PHE A 90 -8.30 -15.37 7.26
N PRO A 91 -7.90 -15.39 5.98
CA PRO A 91 -8.36 -16.37 4.99
C PRO A 91 -8.20 -17.82 5.47
N LYS A 92 -9.15 -18.69 5.14
CA LYS A 92 -9.17 -20.07 5.64
C LYS A 92 -8.33 -21.04 4.82
N ASP A 93 -8.05 -20.68 3.56
CA ASP A 93 -7.26 -21.47 2.62
C ASP A 93 -6.53 -20.57 1.61
N LEU A 94 -5.68 -21.18 0.77
CA LEU A 94 -4.90 -20.46 -0.24
C LEU A 94 -5.75 -19.70 -1.26
N SER A 95 -6.94 -20.21 -1.60
CA SER A 95 -7.80 -19.56 -2.60
C SER A 95 -8.41 -18.28 -2.03
N GLU A 96 -8.91 -18.33 -0.80
CA GLU A 96 -9.35 -17.15 -0.06
C GLU A 96 -8.21 -16.15 0.15
N LEU A 97 -6.99 -16.63 0.47
CA LEU A 97 -5.83 -15.76 0.67
C LEU A 97 -5.43 -15.04 -0.62
N ILE A 98 -5.39 -15.74 -1.75
CA ILE A 98 -5.10 -15.13 -3.06
C ILE A 98 -6.15 -14.06 -3.40
N ALA A 99 -7.43 -14.36 -3.20
CA ALA A 99 -8.50 -13.40 -3.44
C ALA A 99 -8.34 -12.17 -2.56
N TYR A 100 -8.06 -12.38 -1.27
CA TYR A 100 -7.79 -11.31 -0.31
C TYR A 100 -6.62 -10.43 -0.75
N MET A 101 -5.49 -11.02 -1.13
CA MET A 101 -4.31 -10.28 -1.58
C MET A 101 -4.57 -9.43 -2.81
N ARG A 102 -5.37 -9.93 -3.76
CA ARG A 102 -5.76 -9.14 -4.93
C ARG A 102 -6.61 -7.93 -4.54
N VAL A 103 -7.50 -8.08 -3.57
CA VAL A 103 -8.28 -6.95 -3.02
C VAL A 103 -7.36 -5.94 -2.34
N VAL A 104 -6.40 -6.40 -1.53
CA VAL A 104 -5.41 -5.53 -0.90
C VAL A 104 -4.58 -4.78 -1.93
N ALA A 105 -4.03 -5.47 -2.92
CA ALA A 105 -3.23 -4.85 -3.98
C ALA A 105 -4.04 -3.78 -4.75
N ALA A 106 -5.30 -4.08 -5.11
CA ALA A 106 -6.18 -3.11 -5.75
C ALA A 106 -6.45 -1.87 -4.85
N ARG A 107 -6.65 -2.08 -3.54
CA ARG A 107 -6.84 -1.01 -2.57
C ARG A 107 -5.59 -0.14 -2.41
N VAL A 108 -4.41 -0.75 -2.36
CA VAL A 108 -3.14 -0.04 -2.26
C VAL A 108 -2.89 0.79 -3.52
N ALA A 109 -3.11 0.21 -4.71
CA ALA A 109 -3.01 0.92 -5.98
C ALA A 109 -3.95 2.14 -6.03
N ALA A 110 -5.22 1.97 -5.67
CA ALA A 110 -6.18 3.07 -5.65
C ALA A 110 -5.79 4.19 -4.66
N ARG A 111 -5.19 3.86 -3.51
CA ARG A 111 -4.69 4.85 -2.55
C ARG A 111 -3.48 5.62 -3.08
N GLN A 112 -2.58 4.94 -3.80
CA GLN A 112 -1.44 5.59 -4.44
C GLN A 112 -1.89 6.58 -5.52
N GLU A 113 -2.81 6.17 -6.40
CA GLU A 113 -3.39 7.03 -7.44
C GLU A 113 -4.04 8.30 -6.84
N ALA A 114 -4.87 8.16 -5.81
CA ALA A 114 -5.50 9.30 -5.14
C ALA A 114 -4.49 10.26 -4.47
N GLY A 115 -3.39 9.72 -3.93
CA GLY A 115 -2.31 10.51 -3.33
C GLY A 115 -1.50 11.27 -4.39
N GLU A 116 -1.23 10.64 -5.53
CA GLU A 116 -0.55 11.26 -6.66
C GLU A 116 -1.36 12.40 -7.27
N ASP A 117 -2.67 12.23 -7.45
CA ASP A 117 -3.59 13.27 -7.90
C ASP A 117 -3.55 14.49 -6.97
N THR A 118 -3.57 14.24 -5.66
CA THR A 118 -3.51 15.30 -4.64
C THR A 118 -2.19 16.07 -4.70
N LEU A 119 -1.06 15.37 -4.81
CA LEU A 119 0.26 15.98 -4.95
C LEU A 119 0.39 16.77 -6.26
N GLN A 120 -0.19 16.27 -7.35
CA GLN A 120 -0.20 16.94 -8.64
C GLN A 120 -1.04 18.23 -8.59
N ALA A 121 -2.21 18.20 -7.95
CA ALA A 121 -3.04 19.38 -7.72
C ALA A 121 -2.29 20.44 -6.88
N LEU A 122 -1.62 20.04 -5.79
CA LEU A 122 -0.81 20.95 -4.98
C LEU A 122 0.37 21.57 -5.75
N ARG A 123 1.03 20.78 -6.62
CA ARG A 123 2.11 21.28 -7.50
C ARG A 123 1.59 22.23 -8.58
N GLN A 124 0.39 22.01 -9.09
CA GLN A 124 -0.26 22.94 -10.02
C GLN A 124 -0.62 24.25 -9.30
N ALA A 125 -1.25 24.18 -8.13
CA ALA A 125 -1.60 25.36 -7.34
C ALA A 125 -0.38 26.23 -6.99
N ARG A 126 0.75 25.61 -6.60
CA ARG A 126 2.01 26.34 -6.37
C ARG A 126 2.56 27.01 -7.63
N ARG A 127 2.45 26.38 -8.80
CA ARG A 127 2.90 26.96 -10.07
C ARG A 127 2.05 28.16 -10.48
N THR A 128 0.73 28.06 -10.33
CA THR A 128 -0.18 29.19 -10.60
C THR A 128 0.12 30.37 -9.67
N ALA A 129 0.27 30.11 -8.35
CA ALA A 129 0.61 31.14 -7.37
C ALA A 129 1.98 31.80 -7.63
N ALA A 130 2.99 31.03 -8.08
CA ALA A 130 4.29 31.56 -8.46
C ALA A 130 4.24 32.40 -9.74
N SER A 131 3.36 32.08 -10.69
CA SER A 131 3.18 32.87 -11.92
C SER A 131 2.46 34.20 -11.66
N ASP A 132 1.49 34.23 -10.72
CA ASP A 132 0.81 35.47 -10.33
C ASP A 132 1.74 36.42 -9.55
N ALA A 133 2.64 35.89 -8.72
CA ALA A 133 3.62 36.69 -7.98
C ALA A 133 4.68 37.35 -8.88
N ALA A 134 4.98 36.77 -10.04
CA ALA A 134 5.90 37.35 -11.03
C ALA A 134 5.25 38.42 -11.93
N ALA A 135 3.91 38.54 -11.90
CA ALA A 135 3.14 39.47 -12.72
C ALA A 135 2.76 40.78 -12.01
N ALA A 136 3.15 40.98 -10.73
CA ALA A 136 2.97 42.25 -10.04
C ALA A 136 3.95 43.30 -10.62
N PRO A 137 3.49 44.32 -11.36
CA PRO A 137 4.36 45.35 -11.88
C PRO A 137 4.75 46.28 -10.73
N ASP A 138 6.05 46.56 -10.64
CA ASP A 138 6.65 47.67 -9.89
C ASP A 138 5.90 48.97 -10.25
N ALA A 139 4.96 49.36 -9.38
CA ALA A 139 4.20 50.59 -9.52
C ALA A 139 5.16 51.75 -9.22
N GLY A 140 5.72 52.27 -10.30
CA GLY A 140 6.74 53.31 -10.31
C GLY A 140 6.41 54.50 -9.41
N MET A 141 7.41 54.91 -8.65
CA MET A 141 7.45 56.21 -8.00
C MET A 141 7.31 57.34 -9.03
N PRO A 142 6.36 58.28 -8.87
CA PRO A 142 6.42 59.53 -9.60
C PRO A 142 7.44 60.45 -8.92
N SER A 143 8.65 60.54 -9.48
CA SER A 143 9.62 61.58 -9.16
C SER A 143 9.70 62.57 -10.32
N GLY A 144 9.33 63.82 -10.04
CA GLY A 144 9.77 64.99 -10.82
C GLY A 144 8.71 65.67 -11.68
N ALA A 145 8.38 66.91 -11.32
CA ALA A 145 8.22 68.00 -12.28
C ALA A 145 8.35 69.35 -11.55
N GLY A 146 9.47 70.04 -11.77
CA GLY A 146 9.59 71.46 -11.49
C GLY A 146 9.23 72.32 -12.70
N ARG A 147 9.13 73.64 -12.44
CA ARG A 147 9.12 74.80 -13.36
C ARG A 147 7.76 75.02 -14.07
N ALA A 148 7.21 76.22 -14.29
CA ALA A 148 7.59 77.64 -14.32
C ALA A 148 6.26 78.47 -14.33
N PRO A 149 6.22 79.77 -14.68
CA PRO A 149 7.22 80.84 -14.66
C PRO A 149 6.91 81.95 -13.64
#